data_AF-A0A6V7K6W6-F1
#
_entry.id   AF-A0A6V7K6W6-F1
#
_cell.length_a   1.000
_cell.length_b   1.000
_cell.length_c   1.000
_cell.angle_alpha   90.00
_cell.angle_beta   90.00
_cell.angle_gamma   90.00
#
_symmetry.space_group_name_H-M   'P 1'
#
loop_
_entity.id
_entity.type
_entity.pdbx_description
1 polymer ?
#
loop_
_entity_poly.entity_id
_entity_poly.type
_entity_poly.pdbx_seq_one_letter_code
_entity_poly.pdbx_strand_id
1 'polypeptide(L)'
;EYDEVIKALKWPFCGANTSTLTTPLPDSMSRFRILTEYLLQLQLPEESSDPHVKSTLLADFSPVCLPINCLLKPLRQRFVYHFTGTKQTNRRDKPEWFFTQILGWIKDHVKWIEKNVQPVADASGFDHVNTRVEFMRALVQLAVEKLYSELPVVQYDDALFAHLIDEALGFERELRETLAYPASQPATVFVLTQAQTFVKWINMERKYAIEKIETILGSPSAWERINAMENDDLKVTECADAFLTLLTTISDR
;
A
#
# COMPACT_ATOMS: atom_id res chain seq x y z
N GLU A 1 19.90 -16.54 -17.00
CA GLU A 1 21.06 -15.84 -16.39
C GLU A 1 20.68 -14.88 -15.26
N TYR A 2 19.96 -13.78 -15.49
CA TYR A 2 19.63 -12.83 -14.41
C TYR A 2 18.90 -13.51 -13.23
N ASP A 3 17.90 -14.34 -13.53
CA ASP A 3 17.15 -15.13 -12.54
C ASP A 3 18.05 -16.07 -11.72
N GLU A 4 19.12 -16.61 -12.31
CA GLU A 4 20.07 -17.50 -11.62
C GLU A 4 20.95 -16.70 -10.67
N VAL A 5 21.40 -15.51 -11.10
CA VAL A 5 22.22 -14.63 -10.28
C VAL A 5 21.43 -14.09 -9.09
N ILE A 6 20.20 -13.62 -9.27
CA ILE A 6 19.39 -13.16 -8.13
C ILE A 6 19.03 -14.31 -7.18
N LYS A 7 18.86 -15.55 -7.66
CA LYS A 7 18.73 -16.74 -6.81
C LYS A 7 20.01 -17.01 -6.01
N ALA A 8 21.19 -16.87 -6.61
CA ALA A 8 22.47 -17.01 -5.92
C ALA A 8 22.67 -15.92 -4.84
N LEU A 9 22.09 -14.74 -5.06
CA LEU A 9 22.00 -13.65 -4.07
C LEU A 9 20.92 -13.87 -3.00
N LYS A 10 20.21 -15.01 -3.03
CA LYS A 10 19.06 -15.34 -2.15
C LYS A 10 17.91 -14.33 -2.26
N TRP A 11 17.75 -13.67 -3.40
CA TRP A 11 16.64 -12.76 -3.67
C TRP A 11 15.34 -13.55 -3.96
N PRO A 12 14.18 -13.10 -3.48
CA PRO A 12 13.97 -12.02 -2.50
C PRO A 12 14.36 -12.46 -1.08
N PHE A 13 14.79 -11.51 -0.26
CA PHE A 13 15.14 -11.73 1.14
C PHE A 13 13.85 -11.99 1.94
N CYS A 14 13.67 -13.21 2.44
CA CYS A 14 12.58 -13.53 3.37
C CYS A 14 13.14 -13.56 4.79
N GLY A 15 12.34 -13.23 5.82
CA GLY A 15 12.76 -13.06 7.22
C GLY A 15 13.72 -14.10 7.85
N ALA A 16 13.81 -15.34 7.35
CA ALA A 16 14.82 -16.32 7.80
C ALA A 16 16.23 -16.10 7.17
N ASN A 17 16.32 -15.41 6.04
CA ASN A 17 17.55 -15.12 5.28
C ASN A 17 18.12 -13.72 5.56
N THR A 18 17.36 -12.83 6.20
CA THR A 18 17.78 -11.45 6.49
C THR A 18 18.91 -11.40 7.54
N SER A 19 18.86 -12.32 8.51
CA SER A 19 19.85 -12.46 9.59
C SER A 19 21.03 -13.39 9.23
N THR A 20 20.96 -14.09 8.09
CA THR A 20 22.05 -14.89 7.53
C THR A 20 22.49 -14.32 6.19
N LEU A 21 22.82 -13.03 6.18
CA LEU A 21 23.61 -12.40 5.12
C LEU A 21 25.03 -12.99 5.14
N THR A 22 25.18 -14.23 4.70
CA THR A 22 26.43 -14.66 4.06
C THR A 22 26.70 -13.64 2.97
N THR A 23 27.75 -12.84 3.13
CA THR A 23 28.21 -11.89 2.10
C THR A 23 28.18 -12.62 0.76
N PRO A 24 27.37 -12.17 -0.21
CA PRO A 24 27.32 -12.85 -1.50
C PRO A 24 28.74 -12.92 -2.06
N LEU A 25 29.11 -14.06 -2.68
CA LEU A 25 30.43 -14.20 -3.27
C LEU A 25 30.71 -12.97 -4.16
N PRO A 26 31.89 -12.35 -4.08
CA PRO A 26 32.22 -11.15 -4.87
C PRO A 26 31.93 -11.31 -6.37
N ASP A 27 32.07 -12.53 -6.88
CA ASP A 27 31.75 -12.90 -8.26
C ASP A 27 30.26 -12.75 -8.60
N SER A 28 29.36 -13.23 -7.72
CA SER A 28 27.91 -13.13 -7.92
C SER A 28 27.42 -11.69 -7.98
N MET A 29 27.98 -10.80 -7.12
CA MET A 29 27.64 -9.37 -7.14
C MET A 29 28.19 -8.67 -8.38
N SER A 30 29.39 -9.03 -8.83
CA SER A 30 29.98 -8.48 -10.06
C SER A 30 29.15 -8.86 -11.28
N ARG A 31 28.79 -10.15 -11.38
CA ARG A 31 27.89 -10.65 -12.42
C ARG A 31 26.50 -10.00 -12.37
N PHE A 32 25.95 -9.78 -11.16
CA PHE A 32 24.69 -9.07 -10.99
C PHE A 32 24.70 -7.67 -11.56
N ARG A 33 25.77 -6.90 -11.30
CA ARG A 33 25.91 -5.52 -11.81
C ARG A 33 26.01 -5.51 -13.33
N ILE A 34 26.82 -6.38 -13.92
CA ILE A 34 26.97 -6.50 -15.38
C ILE A 34 25.63 -6.83 -16.04
N LEU A 35 24.92 -7.83 -15.53
CA LEU A 35 23.62 -8.20 -16.12
C LEU A 35 22.55 -7.13 -15.89
N THR A 36 22.63 -6.36 -14.79
CA THR A 36 21.74 -5.21 -14.54
C THR A 36 21.98 -4.11 -15.57
N GLU A 37 23.23 -3.77 -15.86
CA GLU A 37 23.60 -2.83 -16.92
C GLU A 37 23.07 -3.29 -18.28
N TYR A 38 23.29 -4.56 -18.65
CA TYR A 38 22.78 -5.09 -19.92
C TYR A 38 21.26 -5.01 -20.01
N LEU A 39 20.54 -5.29 -18.93
CA LEU A 39 19.08 -5.14 -18.90
C LEU A 39 18.64 -3.69 -19.05
N LEU A 40 19.35 -2.71 -18.48
CA LEU A 40 19.06 -1.30 -18.68
C LEU A 40 19.27 -0.89 -20.14
N GLN A 41 20.37 -1.32 -20.75
CA GLN A 41 20.69 -1.02 -22.16
C GLN A 41 19.74 -1.70 -23.15
N LEU A 42 19.17 -2.86 -22.80
CA LEU A 42 18.16 -3.56 -23.60
C LEU A 42 16.77 -2.91 -23.52
N GLN A 43 16.57 -1.93 -22.63
CA GLN A 43 15.28 -1.30 -22.46
C GLN A 43 14.92 -0.48 -23.70
N LEU A 44 13.79 -0.82 -24.31
CA LEU A 44 13.29 -0.07 -25.46
C LEU A 44 12.78 1.31 -25.02
N PRO A 45 12.93 2.36 -25.85
CA PRO A 45 12.39 3.68 -25.57
C PRO A 45 10.88 3.64 -25.30
N GLU A 46 10.39 4.49 -24.39
CA GLU A 46 8.98 4.54 -23.98
C GLU A 46 8.00 4.68 -25.15
N GLU A 47 8.42 5.36 -26.23
CA GLU A 47 7.66 5.58 -27.47
C GLU A 47 7.26 4.28 -28.22
N SER A 48 7.91 3.15 -27.91
CA SER A 48 7.63 1.85 -28.54
C SER A 48 6.63 0.99 -27.77
N SER A 49 6.14 1.47 -26.61
CA SER A 49 5.14 0.77 -25.81
C SER A 49 3.72 1.15 -26.25
N ASP A 50 3.03 0.20 -26.88
CA ASP A 50 1.62 0.34 -27.24
C ASP A 50 0.76 0.47 -25.96
N PRO A 51 -0.04 1.53 -25.79
CA PRO A 51 -0.84 1.75 -24.57
C PRO A 51 -2.07 0.83 -24.58
N HIS A 52 -1.85 -0.48 -24.53
CA HIS A 52 -2.88 -1.49 -24.31
C HIS A 52 -3.27 -1.54 -22.81
N VAL A 53 -3.58 -0.38 -22.22
CA VAL A 53 -3.98 -0.28 -20.82
C VAL A 53 -5.48 -0.55 -20.73
N LYS A 54 -5.84 -1.67 -20.08
CA LYS A 54 -7.25 -2.12 -19.94
C LYS A 54 -8.07 -1.34 -18.90
N SER A 55 -7.44 -0.46 -18.12
CA SER A 55 -8.08 0.32 -17.04
C SER A 55 -7.40 1.69 -16.91
N THR A 56 -8.17 2.77 -16.96
CA THR A 56 -7.66 4.16 -16.80
C THR A 56 -6.85 4.34 -15.51
N LEU A 57 -7.19 3.62 -14.43
CA LEU A 57 -6.43 3.64 -13.17
C LEU A 57 -4.98 3.15 -13.30
N LEU A 58 -4.74 2.20 -14.21
CA LEU A 58 -3.40 1.63 -14.41
C LEU A 58 -2.60 2.43 -15.44
N ALA A 59 -3.22 3.38 -16.14
CA ALA A 59 -2.52 4.23 -17.10
C ALA A 59 -1.56 5.20 -16.39
N ASP A 60 -1.87 5.57 -15.15
CA ASP A 60 -1.05 6.45 -14.33
C ASP A 60 0.19 5.74 -13.73
N PHE A 61 0.25 4.41 -13.82
CA PHE A 61 1.42 3.64 -13.40
C PHE A 61 2.44 3.56 -14.53
N SER A 62 3.42 4.45 -14.52
CA SER A 62 4.54 4.39 -15.47
C SER A 62 5.23 3.02 -15.40
N PRO A 63 5.59 2.42 -16.56
CA PRO A 63 6.41 1.22 -16.59
C PRO A 63 7.68 1.36 -15.74
N VAL A 64 8.22 0.23 -15.29
CA VAL A 64 9.48 0.20 -14.54
C VAL A 64 10.58 -0.40 -15.40
N CYS A 65 11.83 -0.11 -15.06
CA CYS A 65 12.95 -0.60 -15.83
C CYS A 65 13.08 -2.14 -15.77
N LEU A 66 13.71 -2.73 -16.80
CA LEU A 66 13.84 -4.19 -16.95
C LEU A 66 14.48 -4.87 -15.73
N PRO A 67 15.57 -4.35 -15.11
CA PRO A 67 16.10 -4.94 -13.88
C PRO A 67 15.07 -4.99 -12.76
N ILE A 68 14.32 -3.89 -12.54
CA ILE A 68 13.29 -3.82 -11.50
C ILE A 68 12.16 -4.80 -11.80
N ASN A 69 11.71 -4.88 -13.05
CA ASN A 69 10.73 -5.89 -13.48
C ASN A 69 11.18 -7.32 -13.15
N CYS A 70 12.43 -7.67 -13.45
CA CYS A 70 12.99 -8.99 -13.12
C CYS A 70 13.04 -9.24 -11.61
N LEU A 71 13.48 -8.26 -10.82
CA LEU A 71 13.54 -8.36 -9.35
C LEU A 71 12.15 -8.52 -8.73
N LEU A 72 11.11 -7.95 -9.34
CA LEU A 72 9.73 -8.03 -8.85
C LEU A 72 9.02 -9.35 -9.18
N LYS A 73 9.43 -10.06 -10.24
CA LYS A 73 8.80 -11.33 -10.67
C LYS A 73 8.50 -12.30 -9.51
N PRO A 74 9.46 -12.68 -8.64
CA PRO A 74 9.19 -13.60 -7.54
C PRO A 74 8.21 -13.03 -6.50
N LEU A 75 8.20 -11.70 -6.28
CA LEU A 75 7.28 -11.04 -5.35
C LEU A 75 5.86 -11.00 -5.92
N ARG A 76 5.71 -10.63 -7.21
CA ARG A 76 4.43 -10.67 -7.92
C ARG A 76 3.83 -12.07 -7.95
N GLN A 77 4.65 -13.09 -8.23
CA GLN A 77 4.21 -14.49 -8.19
C GLN A 77 3.70 -14.90 -6.80
N ARG A 78 4.41 -14.53 -5.73
CA ARG A 78 3.95 -14.79 -4.36
C ARG A 78 2.65 -14.05 -4.04
N PHE A 79 2.54 -12.79 -4.45
CA PHE A 79 1.34 -12.00 -4.23
C PHE A 79 0.12 -12.65 -4.89
N VAL A 80 0.24 -12.98 -6.19
CA VAL A 80 -0.81 -13.68 -6.94
C VAL A 80 -1.14 -15.00 -6.27
N TYR A 81 -0.13 -15.79 -5.89
CA TYR A 81 -0.36 -17.06 -5.23
C TYR A 81 -1.14 -16.94 -3.90
N HIS A 82 -0.88 -15.92 -3.08
CA HIS A 82 -1.51 -15.80 -1.75
C HIS A 82 -2.82 -15.01 -1.75
N PHE A 83 -2.92 -13.95 -2.56
CA PHE A 83 -3.99 -12.95 -2.49
C PHE A 83 -4.88 -12.93 -3.72
N THR A 84 -4.81 -13.96 -4.56
CA THR A 84 -5.76 -14.17 -5.66
C THR A 84 -6.26 -15.60 -5.70
N GLY A 85 -7.39 -15.83 -6.39
CA GLY A 85 -8.00 -17.14 -6.50
C GLY A 85 -8.61 -17.65 -5.19
N THR A 86 -8.52 -18.97 -4.95
CA THR A 86 -9.27 -19.69 -3.91
C THR A 86 -8.45 -20.04 -2.66
N LYS A 87 -7.28 -19.43 -2.47
CA LYS A 87 -6.39 -19.75 -1.34
C LYS A 87 -6.97 -19.21 -0.04
N GLN A 88 -6.74 -19.92 1.06
CA GLN A 88 -7.18 -19.49 2.40
C GLN A 88 -6.52 -18.18 2.87
N THR A 89 -5.44 -17.76 2.21
CA THR A 89 -4.77 -16.47 2.45
C THR A 89 -5.45 -15.31 1.72
N ASN A 90 -6.31 -15.59 0.74
CA ASN A 90 -7.10 -14.59 0.05
C ASN A 90 -8.43 -14.35 0.81
N ARG A 91 -8.34 -13.65 1.94
CA ARG A 91 -9.46 -13.39 2.84
C ARG A 91 -9.94 -11.94 2.73
N ARG A 92 -11.24 -11.78 2.48
CA ARG A 92 -11.88 -10.46 2.36
C ARG A 92 -12.07 -9.76 3.70
N ASP A 93 -12.21 -10.54 4.76
CA ASP A 93 -12.28 -10.05 6.14
C ASP A 93 -10.90 -9.75 6.73
N LYS A 94 -9.83 -10.01 5.97
CA LYS A 94 -8.43 -9.76 6.34
C LYS A 94 -7.65 -8.99 5.27
N PRO A 95 -8.14 -7.82 4.81
CA PRO A 95 -7.44 -7.01 3.82
C PRO A 95 -6.07 -6.50 4.31
N GLU A 96 -5.88 -6.36 5.63
CA GLU A 96 -4.60 -5.96 6.24
C GLU A 96 -3.43 -6.88 5.82
N TRP A 97 -3.70 -8.14 5.47
CA TRP A 97 -2.68 -9.11 5.12
C TRP A 97 -1.92 -8.76 3.84
N PHE A 98 -2.64 -8.36 2.78
CA PHE A 98 -1.96 -8.06 1.51
C PHE A 98 -1.26 -6.70 1.55
N PHE A 99 -1.83 -5.73 2.27
CA PHE A 99 -1.19 -4.43 2.51
C PHE A 99 0.10 -4.59 3.33
N THR A 100 0.02 -5.28 4.47
CA THR A 100 1.18 -5.52 5.33
C THR A 100 2.27 -6.32 4.61
N GLN A 101 1.89 -7.29 3.77
CA GLN A 101 2.85 -8.06 3.00
C GLN A 101 3.62 -7.17 2.00
N ILE A 102 2.92 -6.25 1.31
CA ILE A 102 3.55 -5.30 0.39
C ILE A 102 4.48 -4.34 1.13
N LEU A 103 4.03 -3.77 2.25
CA LEU A 103 4.83 -2.88 3.10
C LEU A 103 6.09 -3.58 3.60
N GLY A 104 5.96 -4.83 4.05
CA GLY A 104 7.08 -5.68 4.46
C GLY A 104 8.09 -5.88 3.32
N TRP A 105 7.63 -6.24 2.12
CA TRP A 105 8.54 -6.37 0.97
C TRP A 105 9.25 -5.07 0.63
N ILE A 106 8.59 -3.92 0.70
CA ILE A 106 9.23 -2.62 0.48
C ILE A 106 10.33 -2.41 1.54
N LYS A 107 10.00 -2.54 2.83
CA LYS A 107 10.94 -2.36 3.95
C LYS A 107 12.18 -3.26 3.82
N ASP A 108 11.97 -4.52 3.47
CA ASP A 108 13.02 -5.54 3.44
C ASP A 108 13.99 -5.36 2.25
N HIS A 109 13.54 -4.74 1.15
CA HIS A 109 14.28 -4.77 -0.12
C HIS A 109 14.73 -3.38 -0.62
N VAL A 110 14.02 -2.30 -0.28
CA VAL A 110 14.23 -0.99 -0.92
C VAL A 110 15.66 -0.45 -0.72
N LYS A 111 16.24 -0.63 0.47
CA LYS A 111 17.62 -0.22 0.76
C LYS A 111 18.65 -1.00 -0.07
N TRP A 112 18.36 -2.28 -0.35
CA TRP A 112 19.24 -3.09 -1.18
C TRP A 112 19.18 -2.65 -2.65
N ILE A 113 17.98 -2.33 -3.16
CA ILE A 113 17.80 -1.76 -4.50
C ILE A 113 18.59 -0.46 -4.63
N GLU A 114 18.39 0.46 -3.69
CA GLU A 114 19.08 1.75 -3.66
C GLU A 114 20.61 1.60 -3.61
N LYS A 115 21.12 0.62 -2.86
CA LYS A 115 22.57 0.38 -2.73
C LYS A 115 23.20 -0.35 -3.92
N ASN A 116 22.46 -1.20 -4.63
CA ASN A 116 23.06 -2.15 -5.58
C ASN A 116 22.57 -1.99 -7.02
N VAL A 117 21.40 -1.39 -7.24
CA VAL A 117 20.80 -1.19 -8.56
C VAL A 117 20.95 0.27 -9.00
N GLN A 118 20.62 1.23 -8.13
CA GLN A 118 20.74 2.67 -8.47
C GLN A 118 22.14 3.05 -8.98
N PRO A 119 23.26 2.65 -8.34
CA PRO A 119 24.58 3.05 -8.83
C PRO A 119 24.92 2.47 -10.21
N VAL A 120 24.33 1.31 -10.57
CA VAL A 120 24.50 0.73 -11.91
C VAL A 120 23.70 1.55 -12.92
N ALA A 121 22.49 1.97 -12.58
CA ALA A 121 21.69 2.87 -13.42
C ALA A 121 22.40 4.19 -13.67
N ASP A 122 22.88 4.85 -12.61
CA ASP A 122 23.61 6.12 -12.70
C ASP A 122 24.85 5.99 -13.59
N ALA A 123 25.67 4.95 -13.37
CA ALA A 123 26.88 4.71 -14.15
C ALA A 123 26.61 4.35 -15.63
N SER A 124 25.42 3.83 -15.93
CA SER A 124 25.00 3.44 -17.28
C SER A 124 24.27 4.58 -18.03
N GLY A 125 24.21 5.79 -17.46
CA GLY A 125 23.52 6.94 -18.07
C GLY A 125 22.01 6.98 -17.84
N PHE A 126 21.49 6.22 -16.86
CA PHE A 126 20.09 6.19 -16.45
C PHE A 126 19.86 6.87 -15.10
N ASP A 127 20.58 7.95 -14.81
CA ASP A 127 20.48 8.74 -13.57
C ASP A 127 19.10 9.37 -13.33
N HIS A 128 18.32 9.60 -14.40
CA HIS A 128 16.93 10.02 -14.34
C HIS A 128 15.98 8.94 -13.79
N VAL A 129 16.39 7.67 -13.78
CA VAL A 129 15.59 6.54 -13.27
C VAL A 129 15.80 6.40 -11.77
N ASN A 130 14.76 6.63 -10.98
CA ASN A 130 14.78 6.35 -9.54
C ASN A 130 14.34 4.91 -9.27
N THR A 131 15.30 3.99 -9.24
CA THR A 131 15.07 2.53 -9.09
C THR A 131 14.36 2.17 -7.79
N ARG A 132 14.57 2.96 -6.72
CA ARG A 132 13.85 2.84 -5.44
C ARG A 132 12.36 3.12 -5.64
N VAL A 133 12.03 4.24 -6.27
CA VAL A 133 10.63 4.65 -6.50
C VAL A 133 9.94 3.70 -7.46
N GLU A 134 10.62 3.24 -8.51
CA GLU A 134 10.08 2.24 -9.44
C GLU A 134 9.75 0.92 -8.74
N PHE A 135 10.66 0.41 -7.91
CA PHE A 135 10.44 -0.81 -7.14
C PHE A 135 9.22 -0.68 -6.22
N MET A 136 9.12 0.43 -5.50
CA MET A 136 7.96 0.72 -4.65
C MET A 136 6.68 0.83 -5.47
N ARG A 137 6.68 1.62 -6.56
CA ARG A 137 5.52 1.84 -7.44
C ARG A 137 4.94 0.52 -7.95
N ALA A 138 5.79 -0.39 -8.40
CA ALA A 138 5.33 -1.65 -8.92
C ALA A 138 4.76 -2.61 -7.86
N LEU A 139 5.21 -2.52 -6.60
CA LEU A 139 4.58 -3.23 -5.49
C LEU A 139 3.26 -2.58 -5.05
N VAL A 140 3.20 -1.25 -5.02
CA VAL A 140 1.97 -0.48 -4.75
C VAL A 140 0.91 -0.76 -5.80
N GLN A 141 1.31 -0.94 -7.06
CA GLN A 141 0.39 -1.35 -8.13
C GLN A 141 -0.38 -2.63 -7.80
N LEU A 142 0.24 -3.61 -7.13
CA LEU A 142 -0.44 -4.85 -6.71
C LEU A 142 -1.54 -4.57 -5.70
N ALA A 143 -1.29 -3.65 -4.75
CA ALA A 143 -2.30 -3.22 -3.78
C ALA A 143 -3.46 -2.50 -4.48
N VAL A 144 -3.17 -1.62 -5.43
CA VAL A 144 -4.17 -0.87 -6.21
C VAL A 144 -5.04 -1.81 -7.04
N GLU A 145 -4.43 -2.74 -7.78
CA GLU A 145 -5.15 -3.73 -8.58
C GLU A 145 -6.06 -4.61 -7.70
N LYS A 146 -5.52 -5.06 -6.54
CA LYS A 146 -6.27 -5.87 -5.58
C LYS A 146 -7.45 -5.10 -5.00
N LEU A 147 -7.21 -3.89 -4.48
CA LEU A 147 -8.22 -3.02 -3.91
C LEU A 147 -9.34 -2.72 -4.92
N TYR A 148 -8.97 -2.36 -6.15
CA TYR A 148 -9.93 -2.11 -7.23
C TYR A 148 -10.80 -3.32 -7.54
N SER A 149 -10.24 -4.54 -7.48
CA SER A 149 -11.00 -5.78 -7.69
C SER A 149 -11.91 -6.16 -6.51
N GLU A 150 -11.55 -5.81 -5.28
CA GLU A 150 -12.30 -6.18 -4.07
C GLU A 150 -13.45 -5.22 -3.76
N LEU A 151 -13.29 -3.91 -4.01
CA LEU A 151 -14.30 -2.90 -3.69
C LEU A 151 -15.69 -3.22 -4.26
N PRO A 152 -15.85 -3.63 -5.53
CA PRO A 152 -17.15 -3.99 -6.08
C PRO A 152 -17.78 -5.24 -5.44
N VAL A 153 -16.99 -6.07 -4.75
CA VAL A 153 -17.45 -7.28 -4.07
C VAL A 153 -17.86 -6.97 -2.64
N VAL A 154 -17.01 -6.25 -1.90
CA VAL A 154 -17.28 -5.93 -0.49
C VAL A 154 -18.31 -4.82 -0.32
N GLN A 155 -18.67 -4.09 -1.37
CA GLN A 155 -19.64 -3.00 -1.28
C GLN A 155 -21.02 -3.41 -0.74
N TYR A 156 -21.38 -4.69 -0.72
CA TYR A 156 -22.68 -5.13 -0.20
C TYR A 156 -22.68 -5.40 1.30
N ASP A 157 -21.52 -5.30 1.95
CA ASP A 157 -21.34 -5.45 3.40
C ASP A 157 -20.61 -4.22 3.94
N ASP A 158 -21.35 -3.35 4.64
CA ASP A 158 -20.83 -2.07 5.14
C ASP A 158 -19.63 -2.27 6.09
N ALA A 159 -19.58 -3.36 6.87
CA ALA A 159 -18.48 -3.61 7.80
C ALA A 159 -17.21 -4.04 7.05
N LEU A 160 -17.32 -4.93 6.06
CA LEU A 160 -16.19 -5.32 5.22
C LEU A 160 -15.70 -4.16 4.35
N PHE A 161 -16.62 -3.34 3.83
CA PHE A 161 -16.28 -2.15 3.06
C PHE A 161 -15.51 -1.14 3.92
N ALA A 162 -16.03 -0.78 5.10
CA ALA A 162 -15.36 0.13 6.02
C ALA A 162 -13.96 -0.36 6.40
N HIS A 163 -13.84 -1.64 6.78
CA HIS A 163 -12.55 -2.24 7.14
C HIS A 163 -11.54 -2.18 6.00
N LEU A 164 -11.96 -2.47 4.75
CA LEU A 164 -11.09 -2.37 3.59
C LEU A 164 -10.61 -0.92 3.32
N ILE A 165 -11.49 0.08 3.51
CA ILE A 165 -11.14 1.49 3.37
C ILE A 165 -10.11 1.89 4.44
N ASP A 166 -10.36 1.56 5.71
CA ASP A 166 -9.49 1.93 6.82
C ASP A 166 -8.08 1.34 6.62
N GLU A 167 -7.99 0.06 6.24
CA GLU A 167 -6.70 -0.58 5.94
C GLU A 167 -6.00 0.02 4.71
N ALA A 168 -6.75 0.42 3.68
CA ALA A 168 -6.20 1.09 2.51
C ALA A 168 -5.65 2.49 2.82
N LEU A 169 -6.29 3.23 3.73
CA LEU A 169 -5.82 4.52 4.23
C LEU A 169 -4.61 4.36 5.17
N GLY A 170 -4.61 3.33 6.02
CA GLY A 170 -3.47 2.96 6.85
C GLY A 170 -2.22 2.63 6.01
N PHE A 171 -2.42 1.85 4.94
CA PHE A 171 -1.37 1.55 3.95
C PHE A 171 -0.81 2.81 3.29
N GLU A 172 -1.68 3.74 2.84
CA GLU A 172 -1.26 5.00 2.25
C GLU A 172 -0.42 5.82 3.24
N ARG A 173 -0.88 5.96 4.49
CA ARG A 173 -0.18 6.68 5.55
C ARG A 173 1.23 6.12 5.77
N GLU A 174 1.34 4.79 5.90
CA GLU A 174 2.64 4.15 6.10
C GLU A 174 3.59 4.33 4.90
N LEU A 175 3.06 4.24 3.66
CA LEU A 175 3.85 4.51 2.45
C LEU A 175 4.43 5.92 2.45
N ARG A 176 3.62 6.94 2.74
CA ARG A 176 4.02 8.35 2.64
C ARG A 176 4.90 8.75 3.83
N GLU A 177 4.45 8.48 5.04
CA GLU A 177 5.08 9.00 6.26
C GLU A 177 6.30 8.16 6.69
N THR A 178 6.27 6.85 6.48
CA THR A 178 7.36 5.97 6.94
C THR A 178 8.32 5.58 5.81
N LEU A 179 7.80 5.25 4.62
CA LEU A 179 8.61 4.74 3.52
C LEU A 179 9.05 5.81 2.51
N ALA A 180 8.60 7.05 2.71
CA ALA A 180 8.87 8.21 1.86
C ALA A 180 8.50 7.95 0.39
N TYR A 181 7.37 7.28 0.15
CA TYR A 181 6.85 7.06 -1.20
C TYR A 181 6.38 8.40 -1.80
N PRO A 182 6.90 8.87 -2.95
CA PRO A 182 6.66 10.25 -3.41
C PRO A 182 5.20 10.51 -3.75
N ALA A 183 4.62 11.59 -3.22
CA ALA A 183 3.20 11.96 -3.39
C ALA A 183 2.74 12.08 -4.85
N SER A 184 3.66 12.32 -5.79
CA SER A 184 3.38 12.36 -7.22
C SER A 184 3.11 10.98 -7.84
N GLN A 185 3.37 9.90 -7.11
CA GLN A 185 3.20 8.54 -7.60
C GLN A 185 1.83 7.98 -7.17
N PRO A 186 1.15 7.22 -8.04
CA PRO A 186 -0.17 6.68 -7.76
C PRO A 186 -0.15 5.63 -6.65
N ALA A 187 -1.22 5.57 -5.87
CA ALA A 187 -1.38 4.67 -4.72
C ALA A 187 -2.86 4.34 -4.46
N THR A 188 -3.22 3.81 -3.30
CA THR A 188 -4.57 3.29 -3.02
C THR A 188 -5.62 4.40 -3.02
N VAL A 189 -5.24 5.63 -2.63
CA VAL A 189 -6.14 6.79 -2.67
C VAL A 189 -6.73 7.05 -4.06
N PHE A 190 -6.02 6.72 -5.15
CA PHE A 190 -6.54 6.89 -6.52
C PHE A 190 -7.78 6.01 -6.77
N VAL A 191 -7.84 4.84 -6.14
CA VAL A 191 -8.99 3.94 -6.22
C VAL A 191 -10.13 4.44 -5.34
N LEU A 192 -9.80 4.90 -4.12
CA LEU A 192 -10.79 5.37 -3.15
C LEU A 192 -11.51 6.65 -3.59
N THR A 193 -10.80 7.51 -4.32
CA THR A 193 -11.31 8.78 -4.85
C THR A 193 -12.08 8.65 -6.16
N GLN A 194 -12.21 7.43 -6.71
CA GLN A 194 -13.12 7.21 -7.82
C GLN A 194 -14.57 7.47 -7.40
N ALA A 195 -15.32 8.16 -8.25
CA ALA A 195 -16.65 8.69 -7.92
C ALA A 195 -17.59 7.66 -7.26
N GLN A 196 -17.69 6.45 -7.83
CA GLN A 196 -18.57 5.40 -7.29
C GLN A 196 -18.15 4.92 -5.90
N THR A 197 -16.85 4.77 -5.66
CA THR A 197 -16.30 4.34 -4.37
C THR A 197 -16.47 5.44 -3.34
N PHE A 198 -16.11 6.67 -3.72
CA PHE A 198 -16.13 7.83 -2.83
C PHE A 198 -17.55 8.21 -2.40
N VAL A 199 -18.51 8.23 -3.32
CA VAL A 199 -19.93 8.51 -3.01
C VAL A 199 -20.49 7.46 -2.05
N LYS A 200 -20.20 6.18 -2.28
CA LYS A 200 -20.62 5.11 -1.38
C LYS A 200 -20.01 5.31 0.02
N TRP A 201 -18.71 5.55 0.08
CA TRP A 201 -18.00 5.75 1.34
C TRP A 201 -18.57 6.93 2.14
N ILE A 202 -18.73 8.11 1.52
CA ILE A 202 -19.33 9.27 2.18
C ILE A 202 -20.75 8.99 2.69
N ASN A 203 -21.58 8.31 1.90
CA ASN A 203 -22.94 8.00 2.32
C ASN A 203 -22.97 7.04 3.52
N MET A 204 -22.06 6.06 3.54
CA MET A 204 -21.90 5.14 4.65
C MET A 204 -21.40 5.87 5.92
N GLU A 205 -20.38 6.72 5.81
CA GLU A 205 -19.86 7.52 6.92
C GLU A 205 -20.92 8.47 7.48
N ARG A 206 -21.69 9.14 6.60
CA ARG A 206 -22.81 9.99 7.01
C ARG A 206 -23.86 9.18 7.78
N LYS A 207 -24.27 8.03 7.26
CA LYS A 207 -25.25 7.15 7.92
C LYS A 207 -24.76 6.75 9.31
N TYR A 208 -23.51 6.28 9.42
CA TYR A 208 -22.92 5.88 10.69
C TYR A 208 -22.83 7.02 11.70
N ALA A 209 -22.42 8.21 11.24
CA ALA A 209 -22.36 9.39 12.09
C ALA A 209 -23.74 9.77 12.63
N ILE A 210 -24.79 9.76 11.80
CA ILE A 210 -26.16 10.04 12.23
C ILE A 210 -26.65 9.01 13.24
N GLU A 211 -26.49 7.71 12.96
CA GLU A 211 -26.88 6.64 13.88
C GLU A 211 -26.16 6.76 15.24
N LYS A 212 -24.87 7.15 15.24
CA LYS A 212 -24.13 7.42 16.48
C LYS A 212 -24.62 8.64 17.22
N ILE A 213 -24.95 9.72 16.52
CA ILE A 213 -25.54 10.92 17.14
C ILE A 213 -26.89 10.58 17.78
N GLU A 214 -27.77 9.86 17.07
CA GLU A 214 -29.05 9.41 17.61
C GLU A 214 -28.87 8.51 18.83
N THR A 215 -27.89 7.61 18.81
CA THR A 215 -27.55 6.76 19.95
C THR A 215 -27.09 7.58 21.16
N ILE A 216 -26.24 8.59 20.94
CA ILE A 216 -25.73 9.47 22.00
C ILE A 216 -26.88 10.28 22.61
N LEU A 217 -27.73 10.89 21.78
CA LEU A 217 -28.86 11.71 22.23
C LEU A 217 -29.97 10.88 22.90
N GLY A 218 -30.15 9.63 22.45
CA GLY A 218 -31.15 8.70 22.97
C GLY A 218 -30.73 7.96 24.24
N SER A 219 -29.49 8.14 24.72
CA SER A 219 -29.03 7.51 25.96
C SER A 219 -29.86 8.01 27.16
N PRO A 220 -30.31 7.12 28.07
CA PRO A 220 -31.01 7.55 29.29
C PRO A 220 -30.21 8.54 30.14
N SER A 221 -28.87 8.44 30.12
CA SER A 221 -27.94 9.32 30.83
C SER A 221 -27.41 10.48 29.97
N ALA A 222 -27.88 10.66 28.74
CA ALA A 222 -27.37 11.66 27.78
C ALA A 222 -27.24 13.07 28.39
N TRP A 223 -28.20 13.45 29.22
CA TRP A 223 -28.29 14.78 29.83
C TRP A 223 -27.74 14.84 31.25
N GLU A 224 -27.21 13.73 31.77
CA GLU A 224 -26.52 13.69 33.07
C GLU A 224 -25.15 14.37 32.96
N ARG A 225 -24.69 14.96 34.07
CA ARG A 225 -23.41 15.67 34.13
C ARG A 225 -22.28 14.70 34.44
N ILE A 226 -21.19 14.78 33.70
CA ILE A 226 -19.98 13.99 33.97
C ILE A 226 -19.33 14.49 35.27
N ASN A 227 -18.92 13.57 36.15
CA ASN A 227 -18.32 13.83 37.46
C ASN A 227 -19.21 14.62 38.46
N ALA A 228 -20.07 13.87 39.17
CA ALA A 228 -21.00 14.39 40.18
C ALA A 228 -20.35 14.81 41.52
N MET A 229 -19.07 15.19 41.55
CA MET A 229 -18.46 15.81 42.75
C MET A 229 -18.50 17.35 42.62
N GLU A 230 -19.26 17.96 43.52
CA GLU A 230 -19.56 19.37 43.86
C GLU A 230 -19.36 20.53 42.84
N ASN A 231 -20.45 21.32 42.71
CA ASN A 231 -20.54 22.77 42.44
C ASN A 231 -19.58 23.42 41.43
N ASP A 232 -19.72 23.03 40.17
CA ASP A 232 -19.23 23.84 39.04
C ASP A 232 -20.37 23.99 38.02
N ASP A 233 -20.75 25.24 37.72
CA ASP A 233 -21.82 25.58 36.77
C ASP A 233 -21.39 25.38 35.30
N LEU A 234 -20.11 25.09 35.04
CA LEU A 234 -19.54 24.85 33.71
C LEU A 234 -19.46 23.36 33.31
N LYS A 235 -20.17 22.47 34.01
CA LYS A 235 -20.10 21.01 33.76
C LYS A 235 -20.73 20.60 32.43
N VAL A 236 -20.02 19.74 31.72
CA VAL A 236 -20.42 19.15 30.44
C VAL A 236 -21.33 17.94 30.68
N THR A 237 -22.38 17.79 29.87
CA THR A 237 -23.26 16.61 29.87
C THR A 237 -22.60 15.43 29.16
N GLU A 238 -22.96 14.20 29.53
CA GLU A 238 -22.46 12.97 28.89
C GLU A 238 -22.61 13.02 27.36
N CYS A 239 -23.76 13.49 26.88
CA CYS A 239 -24.02 13.66 25.46
C CYS A 239 -23.06 14.65 24.79
N ALA A 240 -22.70 15.75 25.45
CA ALA A 240 -21.89 16.79 24.84
C ALA A 240 -20.43 16.31 24.70
N ASP A 241 -19.93 15.60 25.71
CA ASP A 241 -18.61 14.96 25.68
C ASP A 241 -18.53 13.83 24.65
N ALA A 242 -19.54 12.94 24.62
CA ALA A 242 -19.62 11.86 23.65
C ALA A 242 -19.76 12.39 22.20
N PHE A 243 -20.52 13.48 21.99
CA PHE A 243 -20.64 14.14 20.70
C PHE A 243 -19.33 14.80 20.25
N LEU A 244 -18.61 15.48 21.15
CA LEU A 244 -17.28 16.03 20.85
C LEU A 244 -16.28 14.93 20.52
N THR A 245 -16.30 13.83 21.26
CA THR A 245 -15.48 12.64 20.99
C THR A 245 -15.79 12.06 19.61
N LEU A 246 -17.07 11.94 19.25
CA LEU A 246 -17.49 11.50 17.92
C LEU A 246 -16.98 12.45 16.83
N LEU A 247 -17.14 13.76 16.99
CA LEU A 247 -16.65 14.75 16.03
C LEU A 247 -15.13 14.69 15.86
N THR A 248 -14.40 14.51 16.94
CA THR A 248 -12.93 14.39 16.92
C THR A 248 -12.52 13.13 16.17
N THR A 249 -13.18 12.00 16.48
CA THR A 249 -12.93 10.71 15.82
C THR A 249 -13.22 10.76 14.31
N ILE A 250 -14.31 11.43 13.90
CA ILE A 250 -14.63 11.62 12.48
C ILE A 250 -13.63 12.55 11.80
N SER A 251 -13.13 13.57 12.50
CA SER A 251 -12.19 14.54 11.93
C SER A 251 -10.77 13.97 11.77
N ASP A 252 -10.38 13.03 12.61
CA ASP A 252 -9.06 12.37 12.56
C ASP A 252 -8.95 11.30 11.45
N ARG A 253 -10.08 10.83 10.92
CA ARG A 253 -10.15 9.84 9.82
C ARG A 253 -9.99 10.51 8.46
#